data_AF-A0A527ZB03-F1
#
_entry.id   AF-A0A527ZB03-F1
#
_cell.length_a   1.000
_cell.length_b   1.000
_cell.length_c   1.000
_cell.angle_alpha   90.00
_cell.angle_beta   90.00
_cell.angle_gamma   90.00
#
_symmetry.space_group_name_H-M   'P 1'
#
loop_
_entity.id
_entity.type
_entity.pdbx_description
1 polymer ?
#
loop_
_entity_poly.entity_id
_entity_poly.type
_entity_poly.pdbx_seq_one_letter_code
_entity_poly.pdbx_strand_id
1 'polypeptide(L)'
;PGTAVPMPDPLGTTPPAASQPASPDEREQIELERPTDDGGIANPQVDPDEPLPEVVYDLGKLPEPVRRMHDLIIGACKSGDIEKLRPLIGQGDTMTQLSLSEIEGDPITFLKGLSGDTEGQEILAILEEVLSAGYVHIDVGTPQELYVWPYFFALPLDKLDARQRVELFKIVTAGDYDSMKQFGAYIFYRVGITPDGQWTFFVAGD
;
A
#
# COMPACT_ATOMS: atom_id res chain seq x y z
N PRO A 1 21.50 -4.44 -58.12
CA PRO A 1 21.12 -3.47 -59.17
C PRO A 1 19.64 -3.68 -59.56
N GLY A 2 18.71 -2.80 -59.18
CA GLY A 2 18.47 -1.51 -59.83
C GLY A 2 17.70 -1.73 -61.15
N THR A 3 16.57 -1.07 -61.46
CA THR A 3 15.96 0.14 -60.88
C THR A 3 14.53 0.34 -61.45
N ALA A 4 13.69 1.10 -60.73
CA ALA A 4 12.57 1.93 -61.22
C ALA A 4 11.40 1.29 -62.03
N VAL A 5 10.18 1.51 -61.51
CA VAL A 5 8.92 1.58 -62.27
C VAL A 5 8.54 3.07 -62.41
N PRO A 6 7.96 3.54 -63.53
CA PRO A 6 7.81 4.97 -63.81
C PRO A 6 6.50 5.59 -63.29
N MET A 7 6.49 6.92 -63.14
CA MET A 7 5.28 7.74 -62.90
C MET A 7 4.44 7.91 -64.17
N PRO A 8 3.18 8.36 -64.02
CA PRO A 8 2.64 9.42 -64.87
C PRO A 8 2.15 10.65 -64.08
N ASP A 9 1.80 11.70 -64.83
CA ASP A 9 1.91 13.13 -64.44
C ASP A 9 0.74 13.77 -63.65
N PRO A 10 0.98 14.95 -63.04
CA PRO A 10 0.00 15.67 -62.23
C PRO A 10 -0.76 16.77 -63.01
N LEU A 11 -2.05 16.98 -62.69
CA LEU A 11 -2.77 18.22 -63.05
C LEU A 11 -3.81 18.60 -61.99
N GLY A 12 -3.57 19.76 -61.34
CA GLY A 12 -4.55 20.80 -60.99
C GLY A 12 -5.61 20.48 -59.91
N THR A 13 -5.87 21.36 -58.92
CA THR A 13 -5.62 22.81 -58.81
C THR A 13 -5.42 23.25 -57.34
N THR A 14 -4.81 24.43 -57.15
CA THR A 14 -4.59 25.12 -55.86
C THR A 14 -4.81 26.63 -56.05
N PRO A 15 -4.80 27.45 -54.96
CA PRO A 15 -5.49 27.31 -53.69
C PRO A 15 -6.55 28.46 -53.64
N PRO A 16 -6.50 29.57 -52.86
CA PRO A 16 -6.00 29.87 -51.50
C PRO A 16 -7.13 29.65 -50.45
N ALA A 17 -7.05 29.94 -49.14
CA ALA A 17 -6.04 30.51 -48.23
C ALA A 17 -6.24 29.83 -46.83
N ALA A 18 -5.52 30.11 -45.73
CA ALA A 18 -4.41 31.02 -45.43
C ALA A 18 -3.50 30.39 -44.33
N SER A 19 -2.24 30.84 -44.28
CA SER A 19 -1.34 30.87 -43.10
C SER A 19 -1.03 29.59 -42.29
N GLN A 20 0.17 29.06 -42.53
CA GLN A 20 1.04 28.32 -41.58
C GLN A 20 1.56 29.23 -40.43
N PRO A 21 2.33 28.73 -39.44
CA PRO A 21 2.29 27.42 -38.75
C PRO A 21 2.47 27.54 -37.21
N ALA A 22 2.29 26.43 -36.46
CA ALA A 22 2.88 26.24 -35.13
C ALA A 22 3.23 24.76 -34.88
N SER A 23 4.23 24.52 -34.03
CA SER A 23 4.89 23.22 -33.80
C SER A 23 4.09 22.28 -32.86
N PRO A 24 4.37 20.96 -32.85
CA PRO A 24 3.66 20.00 -32.01
C PRO A 24 4.27 19.95 -30.61
N ASP A 25 3.69 20.70 -29.66
CA ASP A 25 4.14 20.67 -28.26
C ASP A 25 2.95 20.90 -27.31
N GLU A 26 2.05 19.91 -27.27
CA GLU A 26 1.01 19.76 -26.25
C GLU A 26 0.73 18.26 -26.13
N ARG A 27 1.65 17.56 -25.46
CA ARG A 27 1.27 16.30 -24.81
C ARG A 27 0.30 16.70 -23.71
N GLU A 28 -0.97 16.36 -23.87
CA GLU A 28 -1.96 16.46 -22.80
C GLU A 28 -1.35 15.82 -21.56
N GLN A 29 -0.98 16.67 -20.61
CA GLN A 29 -0.72 16.22 -19.25
C GLN A 29 -2.08 15.78 -18.75
N ILE A 30 -2.30 14.46 -18.80
CA ILE A 30 -3.32 13.81 -18.00
C ILE A 30 -2.85 14.02 -16.57
N GLU A 31 -3.22 15.17 -16.01
CA GLU A 31 -3.16 15.44 -14.60
C GLU A 31 -4.16 14.46 -13.98
N LEU A 32 -3.62 13.30 -13.60
CA LEU A 32 -4.34 12.26 -12.90
C LEU A 32 -4.81 12.89 -11.60
N GLU A 33 -6.08 13.31 -11.56
CA GLU A 33 -6.69 13.90 -10.37
C GLU A 33 -6.38 12.97 -9.19
N ARG A 34 -5.54 13.45 -8.25
CA ARG A 34 -5.21 12.68 -7.04
C ARG A 34 -6.56 12.34 -6.38
N PRO A 35 -6.84 11.06 -6.03
CA PRO A 35 -8.12 10.67 -5.48
C PRO A 35 -8.52 11.61 -4.35
N THR A 36 -9.74 12.13 -4.40
CA THR A 36 -10.26 13.03 -3.37
C THR A 36 -10.21 12.36 -2.01
N ASP A 37 -9.78 13.14 -1.02
CA ASP A 37 -9.59 12.77 0.39
C ASP A 37 -10.82 12.06 1.01
N ASP A 38 -10.84 10.74 0.89
CA ASP A 38 -11.73 9.80 1.59
C ASP A 38 -10.91 8.64 2.21
N GLY A 39 -9.57 8.78 2.18
CA GLY A 39 -8.63 7.82 2.72
C GLY A 39 -8.41 8.04 4.20
N GLY A 40 -9.22 7.38 5.04
CA GLY A 40 -9.00 7.34 6.49
C GLY A 40 -7.60 6.83 6.87
N ILE A 41 -7.21 6.95 8.15
CA ILE A 41 -5.84 6.72 8.69
C ILE A 41 -5.13 5.43 8.25
N ALA A 42 -5.88 4.45 7.75
CA ALA A 42 -5.36 3.21 7.21
C ALA A 42 -4.96 3.30 5.71
N ASN A 43 -5.18 4.38 4.96
CA ASN A 43 -4.83 4.45 3.53
C ASN A 43 -3.47 5.13 3.27
N PRO A 44 -2.61 4.60 2.37
CA PRO A 44 -1.29 5.16 2.14
C PRO A 44 -1.38 6.49 1.39
N GLN A 45 -1.10 7.60 2.08
CA GLN A 45 -0.89 8.91 1.46
C GLN A 45 0.61 9.19 1.42
N VAL A 46 1.27 8.76 0.34
CA VAL A 46 2.73 8.94 0.16
C VAL A 46 2.98 10.10 -0.80
N ASP A 47 3.38 11.27 -0.29
CA ASP A 47 3.88 12.33 -1.15
C ASP A 47 5.35 12.05 -1.54
N PRO A 48 5.69 11.99 -2.85
CA PRO A 48 7.04 11.70 -3.30
C PRO A 48 8.03 12.84 -3.05
N ASP A 49 7.60 14.07 -2.74
CA ASP A 49 8.47 15.21 -2.51
C ASP A 49 8.77 15.46 -1.01
N GLU A 50 8.08 14.76 -0.10
CA GLU A 50 8.34 14.83 1.34
C GLU A 50 9.59 14.05 1.79
N PRO A 51 10.20 14.42 2.93
CA PRO A 51 11.29 13.65 3.53
C PRO A 51 10.83 12.24 3.91
N LEU A 52 11.56 11.22 3.47
CA LEU A 52 11.23 9.83 3.80
C LEU A 52 11.34 9.59 5.33
N PRO A 53 10.37 8.88 5.94
CA PRO A 53 10.42 8.57 7.37
C PRO A 53 11.59 7.63 7.74
N GLU A 54 12.03 7.66 8.99
CA GLU A 54 13.02 6.70 9.49
C GLU A 54 12.41 5.29 9.48
N VAL A 55 12.98 4.39 8.67
CA VAL A 55 12.64 2.96 8.70
C VAL A 55 13.38 2.32 9.88
N VAL A 56 12.61 1.81 10.85
CA VAL A 56 13.13 1.21 12.08
C VAL A 56 12.89 -0.29 12.09
N TYR A 57 13.91 -1.06 12.45
CA TYR A 57 13.84 -2.53 12.59
C TYR A 57 14.04 -3.00 14.05
N ASP A 58 14.50 -2.11 14.93
CA ASP A 58 14.75 -2.43 16.34
C ASP A 58 13.49 -2.22 17.18
N LEU A 59 12.76 -3.31 17.44
CA LEU A 59 11.59 -3.33 18.31
C LEU A 59 11.90 -2.87 19.76
N GLY A 60 13.17 -2.79 20.15
CA GLY A 60 13.62 -2.19 21.42
C GLY A 60 13.45 -0.67 21.50
N LYS A 61 13.28 0.02 20.35
CA LYS A 61 12.97 1.45 20.27
C LYS A 61 11.47 1.77 20.45
N LEU A 62 10.58 0.77 20.34
CA LEU A 62 9.14 0.97 20.51
C LEU A 62 8.78 1.35 21.96
N PRO A 63 7.75 2.19 22.17
CA PRO A 63 7.10 2.31 23.47
C PRO A 63 6.64 0.94 23.98
N GLU A 64 6.68 0.72 25.29
CA GLU A 64 6.30 -0.57 25.89
C GLU A 64 4.90 -1.05 25.48
N PRO A 65 3.84 -0.19 25.44
CA PRO A 65 2.52 -0.63 25.02
C PRO A 65 2.47 -1.11 23.57
N VAL A 66 3.15 -0.41 22.66
CA VAL A 66 3.24 -0.77 21.23
C VAL A 66 3.93 -2.11 21.06
N ARG A 67 5.11 -2.28 21.69
CA ARG A 67 5.87 -3.54 21.66
C ARG A 67 5.06 -4.69 22.27
N ARG A 68 4.35 -4.43 23.37
CA ARG A 68 3.49 -5.44 24.02
C ARG A 68 2.33 -5.87 23.12
N MET A 69 1.68 -4.95 22.40
CA MET A 69 0.63 -5.31 21.44
C MET A 69 1.20 -6.11 20.26
N HIS A 70 2.32 -5.66 19.68
CA HIS A 70 3.07 -6.40 18.66
C HIS A 70 3.37 -7.85 19.10
N ASP A 71 3.96 -8.03 20.29
CA ASP A 71 4.35 -9.35 20.81
C ASP A 71 3.14 -10.26 21.11
N LEU A 72 1.99 -9.68 21.49
CA LEU A 72 0.73 -10.40 21.68
C LEU A 72 0.17 -10.90 20.33
N ILE A 73 0.18 -10.06 19.29
CA ILE A 73 -0.28 -10.45 17.94
C ILE A 73 0.63 -11.54 17.36
N ILE A 74 1.95 -11.36 17.43
CA ILE A 74 2.94 -12.37 17.03
C ILE A 74 2.75 -13.68 17.81
N GLY A 75 2.45 -13.61 19.10
CA GLY A 75 2.15 -14.77 19.95
C GLY A 75 0.85 -15.50 19.56
N ALA A 76 -0.15 -14.79 19.06
CA ALA A 76 -1.37 -15.37 18.49
C ALA A 76 -1.05 -16.09 17.16
N CYS A 77 -0.40 -15.40 16.21
CA CYS A 77 -0.04 -15.97 14.90
C CYS A 77 0.78 -17.25 15.02
N LYS A 78 1.86 -17.24 15.80
CA LYS A 78 2.75 -18.40 16.03
C LYS A 78 2.07 -19.62 16.66
N SER A 79 0.84 -19.46 17.15
CA SER A 79 0.07 -20.56 17.71
C SER A 79 -0.86 -21.24 16.72
N GLY A 80 -1.07 -20.67 15.52
CA GLY A 80 -1.97 -21.20 14.49
C GLY A 80 -3.46 -21.11 14.81
N ASP A 81 -3.82 -20.50 15.94
CA ASP A 81 -5.19 -20.39 16.46
C ASP A 81 -5.69 -18.94 16.34
N ILE A 82 -6.46 -18.67 15.29
CA ILE A 82 -6.93 -17.32 14.95
C ILE A 82 -7.87 -16.72 16.01
N GLU A 83 -8.53 -17.54 16.84
CA GLU A 83 -9.36 -17.06 17.95
C GLU A 83 -8.55 -16.30 19.00
N LYS A 84 -7.20 -16.45 19.04
CA LYS A 84 -6.33 -15.65 19.92
C LYS A 84 -6.15 -14.20 19.49
N LEU A 85 -6.56 -13.82 18.28
CA LEU A 85 -6.66 -12.41 17.90
C LEU A 85 -7.88 -11.72 18.52
N ARG A 86 -8.94 -12.46 18.85
CA ARG A 86 -10.20 -11.92 19.39
C ARG A 86 -10.03 -10.98 20.59
N PRO A 87 -9.24 -11.29 21.64
CA PRO A 87 -9.02 -10.37 22.76
C PRO A 87 -8.15 -9.15 22.41
N LEU A 88 -7.50 -9.12 21.25
CA LEU A 88 -6.63 -8.03 20.79
C LEU A 88 -7.36 -7.04 19.87
N ILE A 89 -8.37 -7.53 19.13
CA ILE A 89 -9.18 -6.76 18.16
C ILE A 89 -10.06 -5.68 18.82
N GLY A 90 -10.24 -5.71 20.15
CA GLY A 90 -11.08 -4.71 20.84
C GLY A 90 -12.58 -4.83 20.53
N GLN A 91 -13.36 -3.82 20.92
CA GLN A 91 -14.82 -3.74 20.73
C GLN A 91 -15.31 -2.30 20.60
N GLY A 92 -16.44 -2.09 19.91
CA GLY A 92 -17.05 -0.77 19.73
C GLY A 92 -16.10 0.23 19.09
N ASP A 93 -16.06 1.45 19.59
CA ASP A 93 -15.20 2.55 19.10
C ASP A 93 -13.69 2.25 19.15
N THR A 94 -13.28 1.20 19.88
CA THR A 94 -11.87 0.75 19.97
C THR A 94 -11.56 -0.47 19.11
N MET A 95 -12.54 -0.97 18.35
CA MET A 95 -12.39 -2.15 17.52
C MET A 95 -11.40 -1.89 16.38
N THR A 96 -10.44 -2.80 16.20
CA THR A 96 -9.50 -2.81 15.07
C THR A 96 -10.27 -2.85 13.75
N GLN A 97 -9.96 -1.92 12.86
CA GLN A 97 -10.46 -1.93 11.49
C GLN A 97 -9.85 -3.11 10.71
N LEU A 98 -10.68 -4.05 10.26
CA LEU A 98 -10.23 -5.25 9.52
C LEU A 98 -10.51 -5.17 8.00
N SER A 99 -11.19 -4.12 7.55
CA SER A 99 -11.46 -3.82 6.15
C SER A 99 -11.56 -2.31 5.94
N LEU A 100 -11.27 -1.83 4.72
CA LEU A 100 -11.55 -0.45 4.32
C LEU A 100 -13.05 -0.19 4.13
N SER A 101 -13.85 -1.24 3.94
CA SER A 101 -15.31 -1.21 3.95
C SER A 101 -15.88 -1.63 5.31
N GLU A 102 -17.14 -1.31 5.59
CA GLU A 102 -17.83 -1.83 6.78
C GLU A 102 -17.82 -3.37 6.81
N ILE A 103 -17.64 -3.94 8.02
CA ILE A 103 -17.74 -5.38 8.27
C ILE A 103 -18.97 -5.65 9.13
N GLU A 104 -19.73 -6.69 8.77
CA GLU A 104 -20.86 -7.16 9.57
C GLU A 104 -20.51 -8.47 10.29
N GLY A 105 -20.97 -8.59 11.55
CA GLY A 105 -20.90 -9.84 12.31
C GLY A 105 -19.60 -10.03 13.09
N ASP A 106 -19.08 -11.26 13.06
CA ASP A 106 -17.99 -11.71 13.93
C ASP A 106 -16.60 -11.48 13.27
N PRO A 107 -15.66 -10.77 13.92
CA PRO A 107 -14.39 -10.42 13.30
C PRO A 107 -13.49 -11.61 12.97
N ILE A 108 -13.53 -12.70 13.76
CA ILE A 108 -12.74 -13.89 13.46
C ILE A 108 -13.35 -14.66 12.28
N THR A 109 -14.68 -14.72 12.22
CA THR A 109 -15.40 -15.29 11.07
C THR A 109 -15.12 -14.50 9.79
N PHE A 110 -15.07 -13.17 9.88
CA PHE A 110 -14.66 -12.31 8.77
C PHE A 110 -13.21 -12.61 8.32
N LEU A 111 -12.24 -12.63 9.24
CA LEU A 111 -10.84 -12.96 8.90
C LEU A 111 -10.69 -14.37 8.31
N LYS A 112 -11.40 -15.38 8.83
CA LYS A 112 -11.44 -16.72 8.21
C LYS A 112 -12.01 -16.69 6.78
N GLY A 113 -12.97 -15.81 6.51
CA GLY A 113 -13.54 -15.61 5.18
C GLY A 113 -12.59 -14.98 4.16
N LEU A 114 -11.55 -14.26 4.60
CA LEU A 114 -10.46 -13.77 3.76
C LEU A 114 -9.39 -14.83 3.46
N SER A 115 -9.40 -15.95 4.19
CA SER A 115 -8.36 -16.98 4.19
C SER A 115 -8.68 -18.10 3.20
N GLY A 116 -7.75 -18.42 2.29
CA GLY A 116 -7.90 -19.49 1.31
C GLY A 116 -7.85 -20.91 1.91
N ASP A 117 -7.36 -21.04 3.14
CA ASP A 117 -7.35 -22.29 3.93
C ASP A 117 -8.61 -22.51 4.79
N THR A 118 -9.55 -21.57 4.82
CA THR A 118 -10.79 -21.53 5.63
C THR A 118 -10.65 -21.55 7.16
N GLU A 119 -9.51 -21.97 7.69
CA GLU A 119 -9.23 -22.02 9.13
C GLU A 119 -8.45 -20.80 9.66
N GLY A 120 -7.89 -19.99 8.75
CA GLY A 120 -7.33 -18.68 9.05
C GLY A 120 -5.81 -18.62 9.19
N GLN A 121 -5.07 -19.71 8.95
CA GLN A 121 -3.62 -19.72 9.13
C GLN A 121 -2.88 -18.92 8.04
N GLU A 122 -3.42 -18.81 6.82
CA GLU A 122 -2.91 -17.90 5.80
C GLU A 122 -2.94 -16.44 6.29
N ILE A 123 -4.06 -15.99 6.86
CA ILE A 123 -4.18 -14.65 7.46
C ILE A 123 -3.22 -14.46 8.64
N LEU A 124 -3.05 -15.47 9.51
CA LEU A 124 -2.05 -15.41 10.59
C LEU A 124 -0.62 -15.32 10.07
N ALA A 125 -0.29 -16.02 8.99
CA ALA A 125 1.03 -15.98 8.36
C ALA A 125 1.30 -14.61 7.70
N ILE A 126 0.31 -14.04 7.00
CA ILE A 126 0.38 -12.68 6.44
C ILE A 126 0.61 -11.65 7.56
N LEU A 127 -0.16 -11.74 8.65
CA LEU A 127 -0.03 -10.83 9.80
C LEU A 127 1.33 -10.96 10.50
N GLU A 128 1.86 -12.18 10.65
CA GLU A 128 3.20 -12.41 11.20
C GLU A 128 4.31 -11.85 10.29
N GLU A 129 4.22 -12.06 8.98
CA GLU A 129 5.22 -11.61 8.01
C GLU A 129 5.21 -10.08 7.84
N VAL A 130 4.03 -9.45 7.87
CA VAL A 130 3.87 -7.97 7.92
C VAL A 130 4.51 -7.38 9.17
N LEU A 131 4.22 -7.91 10.36
CA LEU A 131 4.79 -7.41 11.62
C LEU A 131 6.29 -7.74 11.77
N SER A 132 6.80 -8.75 11.06
CA SER A 132 8.22 -9.09 11.02
C SER A 132 9.06 -8.17 10.13
N ALA A 133 8.42 -7.27 9.36
CA ALA A 133 9.10 -6.23 8.60
C ALA A 133 9.56 -5.06 9.49
N GLY A 134 10.33 -4.13 8.90
CA GLY A 134 10.56 -2.83 9.54
C GLY A 134 9.28 -1.99 9.64
N TYR A 135 9.28 -1.01 10.54
CA TYR A 135 8.17 -0.10 10.76
C TYR A 135 8.58 1.36 10.57
N VAL A 136 7.58 2.24 10.53
CA VAL A 136 7.72 3.69 10.58
C VAL A 136 6.90 4.26 11.74
N HIS A 137 7.31 5.41 12.25
CA HIS A 137 6.55 6.21 13.21
C HIS A 137 6.10 7.48 12.48
N ILE A 138 4.79 7.62 12.28
CA ILE A 138 4.17 8.69 11.49
C ILE A 138 3.34 9.62 12.37
N ASP A 139 3.07 10.83 11.86
CA ASP A 139 2.16 11.81 12.46
C ASP A 139 2.45 12.16 13.92
N VAL A 140 3.74 12.16 14.28
CA VAL A 140 4.27 12.32 15.64
C VAL A 140 3.79 13.62 16.29
N GLY A 141 3.20 13.50 17.49
CA GLY A 141 2.65 14.62 18.25
C GLY A 141 1.25 15.06 17.81
N THR A 142 0.62 14.37 16.86
CA THR A 142 -0.76 14.61 16.43
C THR A 142 -1.73 13.56 16.98
N PRO A 143 -3.06 13.76 16.88
CA PRO A 143 -4.03 12.71 17.21
C PRO A 143 -3.95 11.43 16.37
N GLN A 144 -3.26 11.47 15.21
CA GLN A 144 -3.11 10.33 14.30
C GLN A 144 -1.74 9.63 14.42
N GLU A 145 -0.98 9.94 15.47
CA GLU A 145 0.33 9.33 15.72
C GLU A 145 0.24 7.79 15.75
N LEU A 146 1.01 7.13 14.88
CA LEU A 146 0.94 5.69 14.67
C LEU A 146 2.32 5.07 14.41
N TYR A 147 2.47 3.83 14.87
CA TYR A 147 3.51 2.90 14.45
C TYR A 147 2.92 1.96 13.41
N VAL A 148 3.50 1.94 12.20
CA VAL A 148 2.90 1.25 11.03
C VAL A 148 3.86 0.24 10.41
N TRP A 149 3.32 -0.96 10.13
CA TRP A 149 3.98 -2.07 9.45
C TRP A 149 3.25 -2.44 8.15
N PRO A 150 3.96 -2.87 7.09
CA PRO A 150 5.39 -2.70 6.91
C PRO A 150 5.69 -1.23 6.56
N TYR A 151 6.95 -0.80 6.71
CA TYR A 151 7.38 0.55 6.33
C TYR A 151 7.06 0.96 4.88
N PHE A 152 6.82 -0.01 3.98
CA PHE A 152 6.37 0.24 2.60
C PHE A 152 5.09 1.07 2.51
N PHE A 153 4.27 1.09 3.58
CA PHE A 153 3.10 1.97 3.67
C PHE A 153 3.44 3.46 3.48
N ALA A 154 4.60 3.92 3.96
CA ALA A 154 4.98 5.33 3.97
C ALA A 154 6.17 5.66 3.06
N LEU A 155 6.53 4.76 2.13
CA LEU A 155 7.67 4.93 1.22
C LEU A 155 7.27 4.74 -0.25
N PRO A 156 7.69 5.61 -1.18
CA PRO A 156 7.55 5.39 -2.61
C PRO A 156 8.27 4.10 -3.05
N LEU A 157 7.57 3.22 -3.77
CA LEU A 157 8.07 1.88 -4.14
C LEU A 157 9.26 1.90 -5.12
N ASP A 158 9.42 2.99 -5.85
CA ASP A 158 10.55 3.27 -6.74
C ASP A 158 11.83 3.66 -5.96
N LYS A 159 11.67 4.35 -4.82
CA LYS A 159 12.77 4.74 -3.91
C LYS A 159 13.32 3.60 -3.05
N LEU A 160 12.70 2.42 -3.06
CA LEU A 160 13.20 1.25 -2.33
C LEU A 160 14.55 0.76 -2.86
N ASP A 161 15.50 0.57 -1.95
CA ASP A 161 16.80 -0.02 -2.25
C ASP A 161 16.70 -1.53 -2.59
N ALA A 162 17.81 -2.14 -3.01
CA ALA A 162 17.82 -3.56 -3.42
C ALA A 162 17.52 -4.55 -2.28
N ARG A 163 17.92 -4.24 -1.04
CA ARG A 163 17.62 -5.04 0.16
C ARG A 163 16.16 -4.84 0.56
N GLN A 164 15.67 -3.61 0.59
CA GLN A 164 14.27 -3.28 0.87
C GLN A 164 13.33 -3.94 -0.14
N ARG A 165 13.73 -4.04 -1.42
CA ARG A 165 12.96 -4.75 -2.44
C ARG A 165 12.96 -6.27 -2.26
N VAL A 166 14.01 -6.85 -1.67
CA VAL A 166 13.98 -8.27 -1.24
C VAL A 166 13.04 -8.46 -0.06
N GLU A 167 13.02 -7.54 0.91
CA GLU A 167 12.06 -7.56 2.02
C GLU A 167 10.61 -7.47 1.53
N LEU A 168 10.34 -6.59 0.55
CA LEU A 168 9.03 -6.48 -0.10
C LEU A 168 8.58 -7.81 -0.72
N PHE A 169 9.47 -8.49 -1.44
CA PHE A 169 9.21 -9.80 -2.05
C PHE A 169 9.11 -10.98 -1.07
N LYS A 170 9.27 -10.76 0.24
CA LYS A 170 8.85 -11.74 1.26
C LYS A 170 7.35 -11.66 1.57
N ILE A 171 6.75 -10.49 1.36
CA ILE A 171 5.35 -10.19 1.69
C ILE A 171 4.46 -10.33 0.44
N VAL A 172 4.90 -9.81 -0.71
CA VAL A 172 4.09 -9.72 -1.94
C VAL A 172 4.79 -10.39 -3.12
N THR A 173 4.04 -10.86 -4.12
CA THR A 173 4.63 -11.47 -5.32
C THR A 173 5.15 -10.40 -6.29
N ALA A 174 5.92 -10.85 -7.30
CA ALA A 174 6.36 -9.98 -8.38
C ALA A 174 5.19 -9.36 -9.18
N GLY A 175 4.08 -10.09 -9.34
CA GLY A 175 2.88 -9.58 -10.01
C GLY A 175 2.18 -8.49 -9.19
N ASP A 176 2.06 -8.70 -7.88
CA ASP A 176 1.45 -7.72 -6.97
C ASP A 176 2.28 -6.42 -6.95
N TYR A 177 3.61 -6.54 -6.91
CA TYR A 177 4.51 -5.39 -7.00
C TYR A 177 4.36 -4.63 -8.32
N ASP A 178 4.25 -5.30 -9.47
CA ASP A 178 4.04 -4.63 -10.75
C ASP A 178 2.67 -3.91 -10.81
N SER A 179 1.63 -4.42 -10.14
CA SER A 179 0.35 -3.73 -9.94
C SER A 179 0.50 -2.51 -9.01
N MET A 180 1.16 -2.67 -7.85
CA MET A 180 1.41 -1.60 -6.89
C MET A 180 2.23 -0.45 -7.49
N LYS A 181 3.13 -0.73 -8.43
CA LYS A 181 3.87 0.30 -9.18
C LYS A 181 3.00 1.08 -10.17
N GLN A 182 1.94 0.48 -10.69
CA GLN A 182 0.97 1.17 -11.54
C GLN A 182 0.02 2.04 -10.71
N PHE A 183 -0.33 1.58 -9.51
CA PHE A 183 -1.09 2.34 -8.52
C PHE A 183 -0.28 3.50 -7.89
N GLY A 184 1.02 3.28 -7.66
CA GLY A 184 1.96 4.25 -7.09
C GLY A 184 2.25 4.08 -5.60
N ALA A 185 1.56 3.18 -4.89
CA ALA A 185 1.70 2.96 -3.45
C ALA A 185 1.57 1.48 -3.05
N TYR A 186 1.96 1.17 -1.81
CA TYR A 186 1.79 -0.16 -1.21
C TYR A 186 0.33 -0.39 -0.80
N ILE A 187 -0.37 -1.29 -1.50
CA ILE A 187 -1.79 -1.62 -1.26
C ILE A 187 -2.02 -3.01 -0.67
N PHE A 188 -0.99 -3.70 -0.16
CA PHE A 188 -1.18 -4.98 0.53
C PHE A 188 -1.50 -4.80 2.03
N TYR A 189 -1.56 -5.91 2.76
CA TYR A 189 -1.83 -5.94 4.19
C TYR A 189 -0.84 -5.09 5.00
N ARG A 190 -1.38 -4.41 6.01
CA ARG A 190 -0.65 -3.47 6.87
C ARG A 190 -1.30 -3.36 8.24
N VAL A 191 -0.50 -3.04 9.26
CA VAL A 191 -0.92 -2.94 10.67
C VAL A 191 -0.57 -1.56 11.23
N GLY A 192 -1.53 -0.95 11.93
CA GLY A 192 -1.32 0.28 12.70
C GLY A 192 -1.48 0.04 14.20
N ILE A 193 -0.58 0.58 15.01
CA ILE A 193 -0.64 0.55 16.48
C ILE A 193 -0.36 1.96 17.04
N THR A 194 -1.22 2.48 17.91
CA THR A 194 -1.04 3.79 18.57
C THR A 194 0.02 3.75 19.67
N PRO A 195 0.59 4.90 20.10
CA PRO A 195 1.58 4.96 21.19
C PRO A 195 1.16 4.32 22.53
N ASP A 196 -0.15 4.27 22.82
CA ASP A 196 -0.73 3.61 24.00
C ASP A 196 -1.04 2.12 23.80
N GLY A 197 -0.77 1.57 22.62
CA GLY A 197 -0.81 0.15 22.32
C GLY A 197 -2.15 -0.37 21.79
N GLN A 198 -3.06 0.50 21.34
CA GLN A 198 -4.28 0.07 20.65
C GLN A 198 -3.92 -0.39 19.22
N TRP A 199 -4.37 -1.59 18.84
CA TRP A 199 -4.31 -2.08 17.47
C TRP A 199 -5.45 -1.42 16.66
N THR A 200 -5.12 -0.43 15.83
CA THR A 200 -6.13 0.39 15.14
C THR A 200 -6.61 -0.22 13.84
N PHE A 201 -5.72 -0.80 13.04
CA PHE A 201 -6.09 -1.47 11.80
C PHE A 201 -5.23 -2.69 11.47
N PHE A 202 -5.84 -3.65 10.77
CA PHE A 202 -5.19 -4.65 9.95
C PHE A 202 -6.01 -4.87 8.68
N VAL A 203 -5.63 -4.17 7.61
CA VAL A 203 -6.40 -4.10 6.36
C VAL A 203 -5.53 -4.39 5.15
N ALA A 204 -6.10 -5.00 4.12
CA ALA A 204 -5.59 -4.91 2.75
C ALA A 204 -6.03 -3.57 2.12
N GLY A 205 -5.29 -3.12 1.11
CA GLY A 205 -5.75 -2.09 0.17
C GLY A 205 -6.41 -2.71 -1.05
N ASP A 206 -6.82 -1.86 -1.98
CA ASP A 206 -7.39 -2.17 -3.29
C ASP A 206 -6.62 -1.37 -4.35
#